data_AF-A0A969W6Z8-F1
#
_entry.id   AF-A0A969W6Z8-F1
#
_cell.length_a   1.000
_cell.length_b   1.000
_cell.length_c   1.000
_cell.angle_alpha   90.00
_cell.angle_beta   90.00
_cell.angle_gamma   90.00
#
_symmetry.space_group_name_H-M   'P 1'
#
loop_
_entity.id
_entity.type
_entity.pdbx_description
1 polymer ?
#
loop_
_entity_poly.entity_id
_entity_poly.type
_entity_poly.pdbx_seq_one_letter_code
_entity_poly.pdbx_strand_id
1 'polypeptide(L)' 'METVEFALAEPSPLGKCSFETKVSLPEAIDDDLQMLASAAGMTKSAYIREIMVEHCVGRAGVLRLNQQRRFGSAR' A
#
# COMPACT_ATOMS: atom_id res chain seq x y z
N MET A 1 -14.00 -2.07 -17.38
CA MET A 1 -13.62 -1.14 -16.30
C MET A 1 -14.12 -1.78 -15.02
N GLU A 2 -13.24 -2.44 -14.29
CA GLU A 2 -13.59 -3.14 -13.06
C GLU A 2 -13.29 -2.24 -11.86
N THR A 3 -14.15 -2.30 -10.84
CA THR A 3 -14.02 -1.47 -9.63
C THR A 3 -13.30 -2.30 -8.56
N VAL A 4 -12.10 -1.89 -8.17
CA VAL A 4 -11.31 -2.61 -7.18
C VAL A 4 -11.51 -2.00 -5.79
N GLU A 5 -11.90 -2.82 -4.80
CA GLU A 5 -11.98 -2.43 -3.39
C GLU A 5 -10.68 -2.76 -2.65
N PHE A 6 -10.03 -1.74 -2.08
CA PHE A 6 -8.82 -1.92 -1.29
C PHE A 6 -9.14 -2.06 0.20
N ALA A 7 -9.15 -3.29 0.72
CA ALA A 7 -9.37 -3.55 2.14
C ALA A 7 -8.24 -3.02 3.05
N LEU A 8 -8.60 -2.57 4.26
CA LEU A 8 -7.71 -2.02 5.28
C LEU A 8 -6.89 -3.07 6.07
N ALA A 9 -6.96 -4.35 5.71
CA ALA A 9 -6.49 -5.46 6.56
C ALA A 9 -4.99 -5.46 6.87
N GLU A 10 -4.15 -4.84 6.03
CA GLU A 10 -2.70 -4.76 6.27
C GLU A 10 -2.29 -3.44 6.93
N PRO A 11 -1.31 -3.46 7.86
CA PRO A 11 -0.84 -2.27 8.56
C PRO A 11 -0.23 -1.25 7.58
N SER A 12 -1.00 -0.24 7.18
CA SER A 12 -0.52 0.88 6.36
C SER A 12 0.59 1.62 7.08
N PRO A 13 1.67 2.12 6.43
CA PRO A 13 2.69 2.94 7.08
C PRO A 13 2.14 4.26 7.67
N LEU A 14 0.96 4.69 7.23
CA LEU A 14 0.25 5.89 7.68
C LEU A 14 -0.67 5.66 8.92
N GLY A 15 -0.84 4.42 9.35
CA GLY A 15 -1.49 4.08 10.62
C GLY A 15 -2.99 4.27 10.54
N LYS A 16 -3.56 5.08 11.44
CA LYS A 16 -4.99 5.39 11.48
C LYS A 16 -5.45 6.31 10.32
N CYS A 17 -4.51 6.89 9.58
CA CYS A 17 -4.80 7.73 8.42
C CYS A 17 -4.99 6.87 7.14
N SER A 18 -5.90 5.90 7.21
CA SER A 18 -6.26 5.05 6.08
C SER A 18 -7.77 5.01 5.92
N PHE A 19 -8.24 5.25 4.70
CA PHE A 19 -9.66 5.17 4.33
C PHE A 19 -9.80 4.21 3.15
N GLU A 20 -10.96 3.56 3.05
CA GLU A 20 -11.28 2.72 1.90
C GLU A 20 -11.49 3.59 0.66
N THR A 21 -11.01 3.11 -0.48
CA THR A 21 -11.11 3.83 -1.75
C THR A 21 -11.37 2.84 -2.87
N LYS A 22 -12.19 3.26 -3.82
CA LYS A 22 -12.48 2.54 -5.06
C LYS A 22 -11.77 3.26 -6.20
N VAL A 23 -10.99 2.52 -6.97
CA VAL A 23 -10.30 3.04 -8.15
C VAL A 23 -10.63 2.15 -9.33
N SER A 24 -10.88 2.77 -10.48
CA SER A 24 -11.06 2.08 -11.75
C SER A 24 -9.74 2.10 -12.51
N LEU A 25 -9.22 0.92 -12.82
CA LEU A 25 -8.00 0.76 -13.61
C LEU A 25 -8.31 0.04 -14.93
N PRO A 26 -7.50 0.26 -15.99
CA PRO A 26 -7.48 -0.64 -17.12
C PRO A 26 -7.15 -2.07 -16.67
N GLU A 27 -7.79 -3.07 -17.27
CA GLU A 27 -7.66 -4.48 -16.90
C GLU A 27 -6.20 -4.97 -16.94
N ALA A 28 -5.46 -4.62 -18.01
CA ALA A 28 -4.05 -4.95 -18.13
C ALA A 28 -3.20 -4.39 -16.96
N ILE A 29 -3.54 -3.20 -16.45
CA ILE A 29 -2.82 -2.61 -15.30
C ILE A 29 -3.20 -3.33 -14.02
N ASP A 30 -4.46 -3.75 -13.86
CA ASP A 30 -4.90 -4.49 -12.69
C ASP A 30 -4.22 -5.86 -12.61
N ASP A 31 -4.09 -6.55 -13.74
CA ASP A 31 -3.38 -7.83 -13.86
C ASP A 31 -1.89 -7.68 -13.54
N ASP A 32 -1.23 -6.66 -14.11
CA ASP A 32 0.17 -6.37 -13.83
C ASP A 32 0.40 -6.08 -12.33
N LEU A 33 -0.47 -5.29 -11.71
CA LEU A 33 -0.41 -4.99 -10.29
C LEU A 33 -0.64 -6.23 -9.43
N GLN A 34 -1.57 -7.11 -9.82
CA GLN A 34 -1.82 -8.36 -9.11
C GLN A 34 -0.61 -9.30 -9.21
N MET A 35 0.02 -9.41 -10.38
CA MET A 35 1.24 -10.18 -10.58
C MET A 35 2.39 -9.65 -9.71
N LEU A 36 2.62 -8.33 -9.73
CA LEU A 36 3.68 -7.70 -8.94
C LEU A 36 3.46 -7.85 -7.44
N ALA A 37 2.23 -7.66 -6.96
CA ALA A 37 1.88 -7.90 -5.56
C ALA A 37 2.15 -9.35 -5.14
N SER A 38 1.79 -10.31 -5.99
CA SER A 38 2.02 -11.73 -5.75
C SER A 38 3.52 -12.06 -5.70
N ALA A 39 4.32 -11.48 -6.59
CA ALA A 39 5.79 -11.63 -6.58
C ALA A 39 6.44 -11.02 -5.33
N ALA A 40 5.86 -9.95 -4.77
CA ALA A 40 6.29 -9.33 -3.52
C ALA A 40 5.78 -10.06 -2.26
N GLY A 41 4.91 -11.07 -2.40
CA GLY A 41 4.29 -11.77 -1.26
C GLY A 41 3.30 -10.90 -0.49
N MET A 42 2.68 -9.91 -1.16
CA MET A 42 1.76 -8.94 -0.58
C MET A 42 0.36 -9.04 -1.19
N THR A 43 -0.64 -8.52 -0.48
CA THR A 43 -1.93 -8.26 -1.14
C THR A 43 -1.81 -7.10 -2.14
N LYS A 44 -2.62 -7.12 -3.20
CA LYS A 44 -2.67 -6.02 -4.20
C LYS A 44 -2.88 -4.65 -3.55
N SER A 45 -3.78 -4.57 -2.56
CA SER A 45 -4.03 -3.36 -1.76
C SER A 45 -2.80 -2.87 -1.01
N ALA A 46 -2.02 -3.77 -0.40
CA ALA A 46 -0.80 -3.41 0.32
C ALA A 46 0.29 -2.93 -0.63
N TYR A 47 0.47 -3.63 -1.76
CA TYR A 47 1.44 -3.27 -2.78
C TYR A 47 1.17 -1.89 -3.39
N ILE A 48 -0.07 -1.61 -3.77
CA ILE A 48 -0.47 -0.30 -4.29
C ILE A 48 -0.24 0.79 -3.24
N ARG A 49 -0.51 0.49 -1.97
CA ARG A 49 -0.27 1.44 -0.89
C ARG A 49 1.21 1.74 -0.72
N GLU A 50 2.08 0.75 -0.83
CA GLU A 50 3.53 0.95 -0.77
C GLU A 50 4.01 1.84 -1.91
N ILE A 51 3.56 1.60 -3.14
CA ILE A 51 3.84 2.45 -4.31
C ILE A 51 3.38 3.90 -4.03
N MET A 52 2.15 4.09 -3.58
CA MET A 52 1.60 5.42 -3.33
C MET A 52 2.37 6.17 -2.25
N VAL A 53 2.72 5.49 -1.15
CA VAL A 53 3.47 6.12 -0.06
C VAL A 53 4.89 6.45 -0.52
N GLU A 54 5.57 5.54 -1.21
CA GLU A 54 6.90 5.80 -1.77
C GLU A 54 6.86 6.96 -2.78
N HIS A 55 5.83 7.04 -3.62
CA HIS A 55 5.65 8.15 -4.54
C HIS A 55 5.46 9.49 -3.82
N CYS A 56 4.66 9.53 -2.75
CA CYS A 56 4.37 10.78 -2.03
C CYS A 56 5.51 11.28 -1.13
N VAL A 57 6.24 10.39 -0.46
CA VAL A 57 7.25 10.79 0.54
C VAL A 57 8.69 10.41 0.17
N GLY A 58 8.88 9.69 -0.95
CA GLY A 58 10.15 9.13 -1.36
C GLY A 58 10.61 7.95 -0.48
N ARG A 59 11.53 7.14 -1.00
CA ARG A 59 12.05 5.95 -0.32
C ARG A 59 12.65 6.24 1.07
N ALA A 60 13.37 7.36 1.22
CA ALA A 60 13.89 7.79 2.52
C ALA A 60 12.77 8.09 3.53
N GLY A 61 11.66 8.70 3.05
CA GLY A 61 10.47 8.95 3.86
C GLY A 61 9.82 7.65 4.33
N VAL A 62 9.68 6.66 3.44
CA VAL A 62 9.14 5.33 3.76
C VAL A 62 9.98 4.64 4.84
N LEU A 63 11.31 4.60 4.67
CA LEU A 63 12.21 3.97 5.64
C LEU A 63 12.09 4.62 7.02
N ARG A 64 12.01 5.96 7.08
CA ARG A 64 11.81 6.69 8.33
C ARG A 64 10.48 6.34 9.01
N LEU A 65 9.38 6.27 8.25
CA LEU A 65 8.06 5.88 8.78
C LEU A 65 8.07 4.44 9.33
N ASN A 66 8.74 3.52 8.63
CA ASN A 66 8.88 2.14 9.07
C ASN A 66 9.74 2.01 10.33
N GLN A 67 10.81 2.80 10.46
CA GLN A 67 11.61 2.87 11.69
C GLN A 67 10.78 3.42 12.85
N GLN A 68 10.08 4.54 12.66
CA GLN A 68 9.25 5.15 13.70
C GLN A 68 8.19 4.18 14.26
N ARG A 69 7.68 3.26 13.45
CA ARG A 69 6.78 2.20 13.92
C ARG A 69 7.44 1.12 14.73
N ARG A 70 8.62 0.66 14.30
CA ARG A 70 9.40 -0.34 15.05
C ARG A 70 9.77 0.17 16.43
N PHE A 71 10.02 1.47 16.56
CA PHE A 71 10.34 2.12 17.83
C PHE A 71 9.13 2.69 18.58
N GLY A 72 8.00 2.89 17.91
CA GLY A 72 6.76 3.46 18.46
C GLY A 72 5.84 2.47 19.16
N SER A 73 6.18 1.18 19.19
CA SER A 73 5.41 0.14 19.91
C SER A 73 5.78 0.01 21.40
N ALA A 74 6.52 0.95 21.95
CA ALA A 74 6.79 1.06 23.39
C ALA A 74 6.06 2.27 23.96
N ARG A 75 4.74 2.12 24.21
CA ARG A 75 3.97 2.83 25.24
C ARG A 75 2.53 2.33 25.26
#